data_AF-X1DMX5-F1
#
_entry.id   AF-X1DMX5-F1
#
_cell.length_a   1.000
_cell.length_b   1.000
_cell.length_c   1.000
_cell.angle_alpha   90.00
_cell.angle_beta   90.00
_cell.angle_gamma   90.00
#
_symmetry.space_group_name_H-M   'P 1'
#
loop_
_entity.id
_entity.type
_entity.pdbx_description
1 polymer ?
#
loop_
_entity_poly.entity_id
_entity_poly.type
_entity_poly.pdbx_seq_one_letter_code
_entity_poly.pdbx_strand_id
1 'polypeptide(L)'
;DPAVHQKEVKEDLDFIIITQADKDHWEYLNEYKDIPVYTVGAIFDRLPKREDTHLFLKPLKIDGLEIIPIKTTPAVGTPSIGLRLDVRKKKISILPEFLDLGKAQKDLIQGTIWICGVGDYEKDDKEKGKLSFLSLLQLAEELKPKAIYLTNLRKDILKHKEKVNTGLRIWNGKILYDGDVLEEKDFEKREKWGLNKPAYRIFAFEDLRNAPKFQEGKVVVEAKFDGMRCRIEKKGKDIIIMSDPAHP
;
A
#
# COMPACT_ATOMS: atom_id res chain seq x y z
N ASP A 1 -17.35 10.14 1.45
CA ASP A 1 -16.92 11.56 1.48
C ASP A 1 -15.53 11.66 2.02
N PRO A 2 -14.68 12.56 1.47
CA PRO A 2 -13.33 12.77 1.98
C PRO A 2 -13.29 13.67 3.22
N ALA A 3 -14.25 14.58 3.42
CA ALA A 3 -14.37 15.35 4.66
C ALA A 3 -15.02 14.54 5.79
N VAL A 4 -14.52 14.74 7.01
CA VAL A 4 -14.98 14.03 8.22
C VAL A 4 -15.42 15.06 9.26
N HIS A 5 -16.57 14.83 9.90
CA HIS A 5 -17.03 15.68 11.00
C HIS A 5 -16.08 15.59 12.21
N GLN A 6 -15.90 16.68 12.94
CA GLN A 6 -15.03 16.69 14.13
C GLN A 6 -15.50 15.68 15.19
N LYS A 7 -16.82 15.49 15.33
CA LYS A 7 -17.44 14.53 16.27
C LYS A 7 -17.06 13.07 16.00
N GLU A 8 -16.57 12.76 14.80
CA GLU A 8 -16.19 11.40 14.38
C GLU A 8 -14.70 11.12 14.63
N VAL A 9 -13.91 12.17 14.86
CA VAL A 9 -12.49 12.07 15.21
C VAL A 9 -12.36 11.79 16.71
N LYS A 10 -11.65 10.71 17.06
CA LYS A 10 -11.48 10.26 18.45
C LYS A 10 -10.15 10.68 19.09
N GLU A 11 -9.31 11.36 18.34
CA GLU A 11 -7.94 11.71 18.71
C GLU A 11 -7.70 13.20 18.50
N ASP A 12 -6.74 13.76 19.23
CA ASP A 12 -6.30 15.13 19.01
C ASP A 12 -5.57 15.23 17.67
N LEU A 13 -5.84 16.30 16.91
CA LEU A 13 -5.26 16.53 15.60
C LEU A 13 -4.18 17.62 15.68
N ASP A 14 -2.98 17.30 15.20
CA ASP A 14 -1.90 18.29 15.11
C ASP A 14 -2.13 19.31 13.97
N PHE A 15 -2.71 18.86 12.86
CA PHE A 15 -2.99 19.68 11.67
C PHE A 15 -3.93 18.94 10.71
N ILE A 16 -4.49 19.69 9.74
CA ILE A 16 -5.33 19.18 8.66
C ILE A 16 -4.64 19.47 7.33
N ILE A 17 -4.69 18.54 6.37
CA ILE A 17 -4.26 18.79 4.99
C ILE A 17 -5.46 18.72 4.05
N ILE A 18 -5.73 19.81 3.33
CA ILE A 18 -6.77 19.84 2.31
C ILE A 18 -6.17 19.50 0.95
N THR A 19 -6.67 18.43 0.35
CA THR A 19 -6.11 17.82 -0.86
C THR A 19 -6.79 18.25 -2.15
N GLN A 20 -7.97 18.87 -2.09
CA GLN A 20 -8.71 19.34 -3.27
C GLN A 20 -9.55 20.58 -2.93
N ALA A 21 -9.86 21.37 -3.95
CA ALA A 21 -10.63 22.60 -3.79
C ALA A 21 -12.15 22.40 -3.71
N ASP A 22 -12.65 21.22 -4.07
CA ASP A 22 -14.09 20.94 -4.09
C ASP A 22 -14.66 20.87 -2.67
N LYS A 23 -15.91 21.33 -2.53
CA LYS A 23 -16.52 21.59 -1.22
C LYS A 23 -16.57 20.36 -0.32
N ASP A 24 -16.82 19.19 -0.87
CA ASP A 24 -16.88 17.89 -0.17
C ASP A 24 -15.53 17.47 0.45
N HIS A 25 -14.42 18.14 0.12
CA HIS A 25 -13.12 17.92 0.74
C HIS A 25 -12.84 18.81 1.94
N TRP A 26 -13.65 19.85 2.19
CA TRP A 26 -13.41 20.81 3.27
C TRP A 26 -14.69 21.32 3.95
N GLU A 27 -15.88 20.81 3.63
CA GLU A 27 -17.14 21.35 4.12
C GLU A 27 -17.25 21.42 5.65
N TYR A 28 -16.62 20.48 6.35
CA TYR A 28 -16.59 20.42 7.82
C TYR A 28 -15.41 21.16 8.44
N LEU A 29 -14.58 21.87 7.66
CA LEU A 29 -13.40 22.57 8.16
C LEU A 29 -13.73 23.61 9.26
N ASN A 30 -14.94 24.17 9.24
CA ASN A 30 -15.41 25.12 10.25
C ASN A 30 -15.69 24.50 11.62
N GLU A 31 -15.82 23.18 11.71
CA GLU A 31 -15.94 22.47 12.99
C GLU A 31 -14.58 22.44 13.72
N TYR A 32 -13.49 22.37 12.97
CA TYR A 32 -12.13 22.35 13.50
C TYR A 32 -11.65 23.78 13.78
N LYS A 33 -11.56 24.13 15.07
CA LYS A 33 -11.01 25.41 15.54
C LYS A 33 -9.58 25.22 16.03
N ASP A 34 -8.74 26.23 15.79
CA ASP A 34 -7.37 26.31 16.29
C ASP A 34 -6.43 25.17 15.82
N ILE A 35 -6.81 24.46 14.75
CA ILE A 35 -5.99 23.40 14.13
C ILE A 35 -5.38 23.96 12.84
N PRO A 36 -4.04 23.98 12.70
CA PRO A 36 -3.38 24.44 11.48
C PRO A 36 -3.86 23.67 10.25
N VAL A 37 -4.19 24.39 9.18
CA VAL A 37 -4.64 23.82 7.90
C VAL A 37 -3.57 24.02 6.85
N TYR A 38 -3.14 22.96 6.18
CA TYR A 38 -2.13 23.01 5.12
C TYR A 38 -2.73 22.68 3.77
N THR A 39 -2.38 23.44 2.74
CA THR A 39 -2.72 23.12 1.35
C THR A 39 -1.79 23.80 0.35
N VAL A 40 -1.82 23.42 -0.93
CA VAL A 40 -1.02 24.08 -1.97
C VAL A 40 -1.72 25.33 -2.51
N GLY A 41 -0.95 26.28 -3.06
CA GLY A 41 -1.46 27.59 -3.49
C GLY A 41 -2.70 27.54 -4.39
N ALA A 42 -2.71 26.65 -5.39
CA ALA A 42 -3.85 26.53 -6.30
C ALA A 42 -5.16 26.10 -5.61
N ILE A 43 -5.08 25.37 -4.50
CA ILE A 43 -6.24 25.01 -3.67
C ILE A 43 -6.53 26.14 -2.69
N PHE A 44 -5.49 26.69 -2.04
CA PHE A 44 -5.58 27.78 -1.07
C PHE A 44 -6.46 28.93 -1.57
N ASP A 45 -6.25 29.37 -2.81
CA ASP A 45 -6.98 30.49 -3.42
C ASP A 45 -8.49 30.25 -3.57
N ARG A 46 -8.93 28.99 -3.45
CA ARG A 46 -10.33 28.56 -3.59
C ARG A 46 -10.99 28.16 -2.28
N LEU A 47 -10.23 28.09 -1.19
CA LEU A 47 -10.77 27.76 0.13
C LEU A 47 -11.41 28.98 0.80
N PRO A 48 -12.34 28.77 1.74
CA PRO A 48 -12.78 29.82 2.64
C PRO A 48 -11.58 30.48 3.34
N LYS A 49 -11.57 31.81 3.43
CA LYS A 49 -10.50 32.54 4.11
C LYS A 49 -10.50 32.22 5.60
N ARG A 50 -9.35 31.78 6.09
CA ARG A 50 -9.09 31.54 7.52
C ARG A 50 -7.65 31.93 7.84
N GLU A 51 -7.41 32.34 9.09
CA GLU A 51 -6.09 32.78 9.57
C GLU A 51 -5.12 31.60 9.83
N ASP A 52 -5.67 30.41 10.11
CA ASP A 52 -4.97 29.16 10.40
C ASP A 52 -4.61 28.36 9.13
N THR A 53 -4.86 28.90 7.94
CA THR A 53 -4.52 28.24 6.67
C THR A 53 -3.11 28.65 6.20
N HIS A 54 -2.26 27.65 5.97
CA HIS A 54 -0.86 27.78 5.59
C HIS A 54 -0.57 27.12 4.23
N LEU A 55 0.37 27.70 3.49
CA LEU A 55 0.84 27.14 2.22
C LEU A 55 1.80 25.97 2.47
N PHE A 56 1.48 24.83 1.86
CA PHE A 56 2.26 23.60 1.86
C PHE A 56 3.36 23.66 0.77
N LEU A 57 4.34 24.54 0.97
CA LEU A 57 5.42 24.81 0.00
C LEU A 57 6.60 23.82 0.09
N LYS A 58 6.80 23.22 1.26
CA LYS A 58 7.89 22.30 1.56
C LYS A 58 7.34 21.08 2.30
N PRO A 59 8.02 19.92 2.25
CA PRO A 59 7.61 18.77 3.04
C PRO A 59 7.41 19.11 4.52
N LEU A 60 6.30 18.65 5.10
CA LEU A 60 6.05 18.77 6.54
C LEU A 60 6.79 17.64 7.26
N LYS A 61 7.40 17.95 8.41
CA LYS A 61 8.19 16.99 9.19
C LYS A 61 7.73 17.00 10.64
N ILE A 62 7.18 15.88 11.10
CA ILE A 62 6.61 15.72 12.44
C ILE A 62 6.97 14.33 12.92
N ASP A 63 7.66 14.21 14.06
CA ASP A 63 7.99 12.93 14.72
C ASP A 63 8.53 11.81 13.80
N GLY A 64 9.40 12.19 12.86
CA GLY A 64 10.01 11.25 11.92
C GLY A 64 9.11 10.81 10.76
N LEU A 65 7.92 11.38 10.63
CA LEU A 65 7.08 11.38 9.43
C LEU A 65 7.42 12.60 8.57
N GLU A 66 7.72 12.35 7.29
CA GLU A 66 7.85 13.39 6.27
C GLU A 66 6.66 13.29 5.30
N ILE A 67 5.93 14.39 5.12
CA ILE A 67 4.75 14.48 4.25
C ILE A 67 5.08 15.37 3.06
N ILE A 68 4.94 14.83 1.86
CA ILE A 68 5.32 15.47 0.60
C ILE A 68 4.08 15.58 -0.29
N PRO A 69 3.70 16.78 -0.76
CA PRO A 69 2.57 16.92 -1.68
C PRO A 69 2.95 16.40 -3.06
N ILE A 70 2.06 15.61 -3.67
CA ILE A 70 2.19 15.12 -5.05
C ILE A 70 1.10 15.81 -5.85
N LYS A 71 1.47 16.64 -6.83
CA LYS A 71 0.49 17.24 -7.73
C LYS A 71 -0.29 16.15 -8.48
N THR A 72 -1.62 16.18 -8.40
CA THR A 72 -2.51 15.26 -9.14
C THR A 72 -3.37 16.06 -10.12
N THR A 73 -3.80 15.40 -11.19
CA THR A 73 -4.69 16.00 -12.20
C THR A 73 -5.91 15.10 -12.36
N PRO A 74 -6.95 15.31 -11.54
CA PRO A 74 -8.22 14.62 -11.69
C PRO A 74 -8.91 15.24 -12.91
N ALA A 75 -9.46 16.45 -12.80
CA ALA A 75 -10.10 17.16 -13.90
C ALA A 75 -9.34 18.43 -14.30
N VAL A 76 -9.55 18.87 -15.54
CA VAL A 76 -9.05 20.17 -16.01
C VAL A 76 -9.67 21.27 -15.16
N GLY A 77 -8.83 22.12 -14.57
CA GLY A 77 -9.28 23.25 -13.77
C GLY A 77 -9.66 22.93 -12.33
N THR A 78 -9.48 21.68 -11.87
CA THR A 78 -9.67 21.27 -10.46
C THR A 78 -8.31 20.98 -9.80
N PRO A 79 -7.75 21.93 -9.03
CA PRO A 79 -6.52 21.72 -8.30
C PRO A 79 -6.70 20.62 -7.26
N SER A 80 -5.78 19.65 -7.28
CA SER A 80 -5.70 18.62 -6.26
C SER A 80 -4.25 18.17 -6.03
N ILE A 81 -4.05 17.52 -4.89
CA ILE A 81 -2.81 16.86 -4.52
C ILE A 81 -3.10 15.48 -3.93
N GLY A 82 -2.23 14.53 -4.24
CA GLY A 82 -1.97 13.38 -3.38
C GLY A 82 -0.89 13.70 -2.36
N LEU A 83 -0.58 12.72 -1.51
CA LEU A 83 0.42 12.84 -0.45
C LEU A 83 1.37 11.65 -0.50
N ARG A 84 2.66 11.90 -0.32
CA ARG A 84 3.64 10.87 0.02
C ARG A 84 4.04 11.01 1.48
N LEU A 85 3.92 9.90 2.21
CA LEU A 85 4.28 9.74 3.60
C LEU A 85 5.54 8.88 3.67
N ASP A 86 6.64 9.49 4.08
CA ASP A 86 7.89 8.80 4.36
C ASP A 86 8.01 8.64 5.88
N VAL A 87 7.93 7.39 6.35
CA VAL A 87 8.03 7.04 7.77
C VAL A 87 9.02 5.89 7.94
N ARG A 88 10.12 6.16 8.63
CA ARG A 88 11.25 5.22 8.79
C ARG A 88 11.74 4.70 7.42
N LYS A 89 11.52 3.41 7.13
CA LYS A 89 11.90 2.74 5.86
C LYS A 89 10.71 2.56 4.90
N LYS A 90 9.53 3.05 5.27
CA LYS A 90 8.28 2.91 4.52
C LYS A 90 7.97 4.22 3.80
N LYS A 91 7.44 4.06 2.60
CA LYS A 91 7.04 5.15 1.71
C LYS A 91 5.64 4.82 1.22
N ILE A 92 4.67 5.65 1.54
CA ILE A 92 3.26 5.45 1.24
C ILE A 92 2.81 6.62 0.38
N SER A 93 2.16 6.36 -0.74
CA SER A 93 1.63 7.34 -1.67
C SER A 93 0.10 7.24 -1.66
N ILE A 94 -0.56 8.28 -1.18
CA ILE A 94 -2.01 8.42 -1.12
C ILE A 94 -2.45 9.29 -2.29
N LEU A 95 -3.17 8.71 -3.23
CA LEU A 95 -3.61 9.31 -4.49
C LEU A 95 -5.12 9.08 -4.66
N PRO A 96 -5.97 9.78 -3.88
CA PRO A 96 -7.38 9.47 -3.82
C PRO A 96 -8.10 9.76 -5.14
N GLU A 97 -7.63 10.75 -5.92
CA GLU A 97 -8.18 11.09 -7.24
C GLU A 97 -7.06 11.51 -8.20
N PHE A 98 -6.98 10.85 -9.35
CA PHE A 98 -6.10 11.22 -10.46
C PHE A 98 -6.52 10.49 -11.74
N LEU A 99 -6.27 11.13 -12.88
CA LEU A 99 -6.42 10.51 -14.20
C LEU A 99 -5.07 10.12 -14.80
N ASP A 100 -4.06 10.97 -14.66
CA ASP A 100 -2.71 10.76 -15.17
C ASP A 100 -1.67 11.40 -14.23
N LEU A 101 -0.44 10.89 -14.31
CA LEU A 101 0.71 11.34 -13.54
C LEU A 101 1.86 11.67 -14.49
N GLY A 102 2.36 12.89 -14.39
CA GLY A 102 3.59 13.29 -15.07
C GLY A 102 4.81 12.55 -14.53
N LYS A 103 5.93 12.63 -15.27
CA LYS A 103 7.18 11.92 -14.94
C LYS A 103 7.62 12.15 -13.49
N ALA A 104 7.64 13.41 -13.03
CA ALA A 104 8.05 13.73 -11.67
C ALA A 104 7.15 13.09 -10.60
N GLN A 105 5.83 13.01 -10.85
CA GLN A 105 4.90 12.33 -9.96
C GLN A 105 5.14 10.82 -9.95
N LYS A 106 5.35 10.22 -11.12
CA LYS A 106 5.69 8.79 -11.25
C LYS A 106 6.97 8.44 -10.50
N ASP A 107 8.02 9.24 -10.65
CA ASP A 107 9.30 9.08 -9.94
C ASP A 107 9.11 9.14 -8.41
N LEU A 108 8.18 9.99 -7.92
CA LEU A 108 7.89 10.11 -6.49
C LEU A 108 7.17 8.89 -5.91
N ILE A 109 6.37 8.18 -6.69
CA ILE A 109 5.55 7.05 -6.22
C ILE A 109 6.10 5.68 -6.62
N GLN A 110 7.18 5.65 -7.39
CA GLN A 110 7.80 4.39 -7.82
C GLN A 110 8.27 3.57 -6.61
N GLY A 111 7.91 2.28 -6.58
CA GLY A 111 8.29 1.37 -5.50
C GLY A 111 7.72 1.71 -4.11
N THR A 112 6.76 2.63 -4.01
CA THR A 112 6.06 2.94 -2.76
C THR A 112 4.86 2.01 -2.55
N ILE A 113 4.17 2.18 -1.43
CA ILE A 113 2.87 1.56 -1.16
C ILE A 113 1.80 2.54 -1.62
N TRP A 114 0.82 2.09 -2.39
CA TRP A 114 -0.19 2.95 -2.97
C TRP A 114 -1.51 2.83 -2.22
N ILE A 115 -2.13 3.97 -1.93
CA ILE A 115 -3.53 4.07 -1.48
C ILE A 115 -4.24 4.95 -2.51
N CYS A 116 -5.01 4.35 -3.42
CA CYS A 116 -5.53 5.02 -4.60
C CYS A 116 -7.05 4.94 -4.69
N GLY A 117 -7.68 5.99 -5.18
CA GLY A 117 -9.04 5.90 -5.69
C GLY A 117 -9.04 5.52 -7.17
N VAL A 118 -10.06 4.77 -7.57
CA VAL A 118 -10.29 4.36 -8.97
C VAL A 118 -11.75 4.57 -9.34
N GLY A 119 -11.99 4.87 -10.62
CA GLY A 119 -13.31 5.00 -11.20
C GLY A 119 -13.89 3.62 -11.52
N ASP A 120 -14.07 3.36 -12.82
CA ASP A 120 -14.66 2.11 -13.30
C ASP A 120 -13.63 1.00 -13.47
N TYR A 121 -14.10 -0.21 -13.79
CA TYR A 121 -13.21 -1.36 -13.94
C TYR A 121 -12.30 -1.23 -15.17
N GLU A 122 -12.83 -0.91 -16.35
CA GLU A 122 -12.09 -1.02 -17.63
C GLU A 122 -11.69 0.30 -18.27
N LYS A 123 -12.50 1.36 -18.15
CA LYS A 123 -12.32 2.60 -18.91
C LYS A 123 -12.11 3.77 -17.98
N ASP A 124 -11.12 4.58 -18.30
CA ASP A 124 -10.84 5.81 -17.57
C ASP A 124 -11.99 6.81 -17.80
N ASP A 125 -12.40 7.46 -16.72
CA ASP A 125 -13.39 8.51 -16.75
C ASP A 125 -12.67 9.84 -16.90
N LYS A 126 -12.50 10.28 -18.16
CA LYS A 126 -11.82 11.55 -18.48
C LYS A 126 -12.60 12.78 -18.04
N GLU A 127 -13.92 12.69 -17.98
CA GLU A 127 -14.77 13.82 -17.59
C GLU A 127 -14.67 14.09 -16.10
N LYS A 128 -14.69 13.03 -15.29
CA LYS A 128 -14.57 13.13 -13.83
C LYS A 128 -13.15 12.90 -13.32
N GLY A 129 -12.20 12.72 -14.22
CA GLY A 129 -10.79 12.67 -13.85
C GLY A 129 -10.36 11.43 -13.06
N LYS A 130 -10.96 10.27 -13.32
CA LYS A 130 -10.67 9.05 -12.57
C LYS A 130 -10.08 7.96 -13.46
N LEU A 131 -8.89 7.50 -13.06
CA LEU A 131 -8.24 6.31 -13.61
C LEU A 131 -9.10 5.06 -13.35
N SER A 132 -9.18 4.17 -14.33
CA SER A 132 -9.79 2.85 -14.19
C SER A 132 -8.91 1.87 -13.43
N PHE A 133 -9.50 0.77 -12.96
CA PHE A 133 -8.74 -0.29 -12.32
C PHE A 133 -7.72 -0.95 -13.26
N LEU A 134 -8.08 -1.21 -14.53
CA LEU A 134 -7.15 -1.79 -15.49
C LEU A 134 -5.96 -0.85 -15.78
N SER A 135 -6.22 0.44 -15.96
CA SER A 135 -5.14 1.42 -16.14
C SER A 135 -4.26 1.56 -14.88
N LEU A 136 -4.84 1.44 -13.68
CA LEU A 136 -4.07 1.38 -12.43
C LEU A 136 -3.12 0.17 -12.42
N LEU A 137 -3.58 -1.02 -12.85
CA LEU A 137 -2.73 -2.20 -12.92
C LEU A 137 -1.60 -2.05 -13.96
N GLN A 138 -1.87 -1.40 -15.09
CA GLN A 138 -0.81 -1.08 -16.08
C GLN A 138 0.24 -0.14 -15.49
N LEU A 139 -0.20 0.90 -14.78
CA LEU A 139 0.71 1.80 -14.06
C LEU A 139 1.50 1.06 -12.97
N ALA A 140 0.89 0.10 -12.28
CA ALA A 140 1.57 -0.74 -11.31
C ALA A 140 2.64 -1.63 -11.96
N GLU A 141 2.39 -2.17 -13.15
CA GLU A 141 3.40 -2.90 -13.91
C GLU A 141 4.58 -2.01 -14.31
N GLU A 142 4.36 -0.72 -14.59
CA GLU A 142 5.41 0.25 -14.88
C GLU A 142 6.24 0.58 -13.62
N LEU A 143 5.56 0.94 -12.53
CA LEU A 143 6.19 1.58 -11.36
C LEU A 143 6.46 0.65 -10.18
N LYS A 144 6.02 -0.61 -10.28
CA LYS A 144 6.28 -1.72 -9.34
C LYS A 144 6.02 -1.35 -7.88
N PRO A 145 4.80 -0.95 -7.48
CA PRO A 145 4.48 -0.67 -6.09
C PRO A 145 4.68 -1.89 -5.20
N LYS A 146 4.95 -1.65 -3.91
CA LYS A 146 5.09 -2.72 -2.91
C LYS A 146 3.73 -3.32 -2.52
N ALA A 147 2.73 -2.45 -2.42
CA ALA A 147 1.34 -2.82 -2.18
C ALA A 147 0.38 -1.82 -2.81
N ILE A 148 -0.86 -2.23 -3.12
CA ILE A 148 -1.92 -1.35 -3.62
C ILE A 148 -3.18 -1.51 -2.78
N TYR A 149 -3.65 -0.43 -2.18
CA TYR A 149 -4.91 -0.37 -1.46
C TYR A 149 -5.88 0.53 -2.21
N LEU A 150 -7.12 0.09 -2.38
CA LEU A 150 -8.14 0.92 -3.02
C LEU A 150 -9.03 1.60 -1.99
N THR A 151 -9.28 2.88 -2.20
CA THR A 151 -10.24 3.70 -1.45
C THR A 151 -11.17 4.42 -2.42
N ASN A 152 -12.11 5.23 -1.93
CA ASN A 152 -12.97 6.10 -2.75
C ASN A 152 -13.65 5.37 -3.94
N LEU A 153 -14.20 4.18 -3.68
CA LEU A 153 -14.73 3.31 -4.74
C LEU A 153 -16.11 3.78 -5.25
N ARG A 154 -16.30 3.72 -6.57
CA ARG A 154 -17.64 3.85 -7.18
C ARG A 154 -18.43 2.56 -7.03
N LYS A 155 -19.76 2.65 -7.00
CA LYS A 155 -20.65 1.46 -6.93
C LYS A 155 -20.41 0.47 -8.07
N ASP A 156 -20.06 0.95 -9.26
CA ASP A 156 -19.88 0.10 -10.43
C ASP A 156 -18.64 -0.79 -10.36
N ILE A 157 -17.56 -0.35 -9.71
CA ILE A 157 -16.36 -1.20 -9.56
C ILE A 157 -16.65 -2.41 -8.65
N LEU A 158 -17.60 -2.29 -7.73
CA LEU A 158 -18.01 -3.37 -6.84
C LEU A 158 -18.75 -4.49 -7.58
N LYS A 159 -19.31 -4.22 -8.76
CA LYS A 159 -19.84 -5.28 -9.66
C LYS A 159 -18.74 -6.24 -10.13
N HIS A 160 -17.49 -5.80 -10.09
CA HIS A 160 -16.30 -6.58 -10.47
C HIS A 160 -15.44 -6.97 -9.26
N LYS A 161 -15.99 -6.98 -8.04
CA LYS A 161 -15.26 -7.17 -6.77
C LYS A 161 -14.29 -8.35 -6.78
N GLU A 162 -14.67 -9.50 -7.34
CA GLU A 162 -13.78 -10.68 -7.38
C GLU A 162 -12.55 -10.46 -8.27
N LYS A 163 -12.75 -9.84 -9.45
CA LYS A 163 -11.66 -9.51 -10.36
C LYS A 163 -10.73 -8.47 -9.75
N VAL A 164 -11.31 -7.45 -9.12
CA VAL A 164 -10.57 -6.40 -8.41
C VAL A 164 -9.71 -7.02 -7.30
N ASN A 165 -10.30 -7.85 -6.44
CA ASN A 165 -9.56 -8.51 -5.37
C ASN A 165 -8.44 -9.42 -5.90
N THR A 166 -8.68 -10.12 -7.02
CA THR A 166 -7.67 -10.96 -7.65
C THR A 166 -6.49 -10.12 -8.16
N GLY A 167 -6.75 -9.01 -8.83
CA GLY A 167 -5.72 -8.08 -9.29
C GLY A 167 -4.93 -7.45 -8.15
N LEU A 168 -5.61 -7.03 -7.08
CA LEU A 168 -4.96 -6.47 -5.90
C LEU A 168 -4.08 -7.48 -5.16
N ARG A 169 -4.46 -8.76 -5.12
CA ARG A 169 -3.64 -9.81 -4.46
C ARG A 169 -2.26 -10.00 -5.09
N ILE A 170 -2.10 -9.73 -6.39
CA ILE A 170 -0.81 -9.75 -7.09
C ILE A 170 0.11 -8.69 -6.46
N TRP A 171 -0.46 -7.56 -6.08
CA TRP A 171 0.19 -6.42 -5.46
C TRP A 171 -0.03 -6.35 -3.95
N ASN A 172 -0.12 -7.49 -3.26
CA ASN A 172 -0.28 -7.56 -1.79
C ASN A 172 -1.37 -6.62 -1.21
N GLY A 173 -2.41 -6.38 -1.99
CA GLY A 173 -3.37 -5.31 -1.79
C GLY A 173 -4.74 -5.78 -1.35
N LYS A 174 -5.60 -4.80 -1.00
CA LYS A 174 -7.03 -5.01 -0.71
C LYS A 174 -7.83 -3.72 -0.95
N ILE A 175 -9.15 -3.87 -1.04
CA ILE A 175 -10.08 -2.75 -0.91
C ILE A 175 -10.13 -2.33 0.56
N LEU A 176 -10.06 -1.03 0.83
CA LEU A 176 -10.27 -0.42 2.14
C LEU A 176 -11.74 -0.02 2.29
N TYR A 177 -12.27 -0.25 3.49
CA TYR A 177 -13.59 0.20 3.91
C TYR A 177 -13.50 1.23 5.02
N ASP A 178 -14.57 1.98 5.25
CA ASP A 178 -14.64 2.97 6.32
C ASP A 178 -14.31 2.31 7.67
N GLY A 179 -13.39 2.92 8.41
CA GLY A 179 -12.88 2.40 9.68
C GLY A 179 -11.75 1.37 9.56
N ASP A 180 -11.33 0.97 8.36
CA ASP A 180 -10.13 0.15 8.20
C ASP A 180 -8.89 0.91 8.70
N VAL A 181 -8.13 0.25 9.57
CA VAL A 181 -6.83 0.73 10.04
C VAL A 181 -5.74 -0.11 9.37
N LEU A 182 -4.75 0.56 8.76
CA LEU A 182 -3.55 -0.07 8.25
C LEU A 182 -2.44 0.05 9.29
N GLU A 183 -2.03 -1.07 9.86
CA GLU A 183 -0.98 -1.12 10.87
C GLU A 183 0.40 -1.34 10.24
N GLU A 184 1.46 -1.12 11.03
CA GLU A 184 2.84 -1.32 10.56
C GLU A 184 3.03 -2.73 9.95
N LYS A 185 2.40 -3.75 10.54
CA LYS A 185 2.41 -5.15 10.07
C LYS A 185 1.78 -5.36 8.68
N ASP A 186 0.84 -4.51 8.27
CA ASP A 186 0.16 -4.66 6.97
C ASP A 186 1.07 -4.30 5.80
N PHE A 187 2.12 -3.51 6.07
CA PHE A 187 3.14 -3.10 5.12
C PHE A 187 4.38 -3.99 5.15
N GLU A 188 4.47 -4.91 6.10
CA GLU A 188 5.49 -5.94 6.07
C GLU A 188 5.12 -6.92 4.96
N LYS A 189 6.13 -7.38 4.20
CA LYS A 189 5.89 -8.53 3.33
C LYS A 189 5.35 -9.61 4.24
N ARG A 190 4.09 -10.01 4.05
CA ARG A 190 3.74 -11.38 4.40
C ARG A 190 4.77 -12.20 3.63
N GLU A 191 5.68 -12.85 4.32
CA GLU A 191 6.31 -14.05 3.80
C GLU A 191 5.16 -15.02 3.54
N LYS A 192 4.46 -14.82 2.42
CA LYS A 192 3.81 -15.91 1.76
C LYS A 192 4.97 -16.83 1.49
N TRP A 193 4.98 -17.95 2.20
CA TRP A 193 5.59 -19.18 1.75
C TRP A 193 4.97 -19.51 0.38
N GLY A 194 5.40 -18.77 -0.64
CA GLY A 194 5.05 -19.04 -2.01
C GLY A 194 5.71 -20.36 -2.37
N LEU A 195 5.06 -21.12 -3.24
CA LEU A 195 5.69 -22.19 -4.00
C LEU A 195 6.72 -21.57 -4.95
N ASN A 196 7.80 -21.02 -4.40
CA ASN A 196 9.01 -20.83 -5.15
C ASN A 196 9.54 -22.24 -5.38
N LYS A 197 9.61 -22.66 -6.66
CA LYS A 197 10.45 -23.79 -7.03
C LYS A 197 11.80 -23.57 -6.33
N PRO A 198 12.29 -24.49 -5.50
CA PRO A 198 13.55 -24.27 -4.81
C PRO A 198 14.60 -23.97 -5.87
N ALA A 199 15.25 -22.82 -5.76
CA ALA A 199 16.56 -22.66 -6.35
C ALA A 199 17.39 -23.76 -5.70
N TYR A 200 17.73 -24.79 -6.46
CA TYR A 200 18.58 -25.88 -6.00
C TYR A 200 19.91 -25.26 -5.55
N ARG A 201 20.03 -24.97 -4.26
CA ARG A 201 21.30 -24.70 -3.61
C ARG A 201 21.70 -26.00 -2.92
N ILE A 202 22.76 -26.61 -3.44
CA ILE A 202 23.47 -27.65 -2.74
C ILE A 202 24.06 -26.97 -1.50
N PHE A 203 23.58 -27.33 -0.32
CA PHE A 203 24.16 -26.84 0.93
C PHE A 203 25.56 -27.45 1.06
N ALA A 204 26.56 -26.59 1.20
CA ALA A 204 27.89 -27.05 1.54
C ALA A 204 27.95 -27.33 3.05
N PHE A 205 28.87 -28.20 3.47
CA PHE A 205 29.01 -28.55 4.89
C PHE A 205 29.29 -27.31 5.77
N GLU A 206 29.87 -26.25 5.20
CA GLU A 206 30.11 -24.99 5.91
C GLU A 206 28.82 -24.21 6.21
N ASP A 207 27.76 -24.35 5.41
CA ASP A 207 26.49 -23.64 5.59
C ASP A 207 25.77 -24.07 6.89
N LEU A 208 26.07 -25.28 7.39
CA LEU A 208 25.50 -25.85 8.63
C LEU A 208 26.03 -25.17 9.90
N ARG A 209 27.17 -24.47 9.85
CA ARG A 209 27.76 -23.76 11.00
C ARG A 209 26.93 -22.55 11.44
N ASN A 210 26.11 -22.02 10.53
CA ASN A 210 25.24 -20.87 10.79
C ASN A 210 23.83 -21.27 11.26
N ALA A 211 23.54 -22.58 11.36
CA ALA A 211 22.27 -23.06 11.87
C ALA A 211 22.30 -23.09 13.41
N PRO A 212 21.42 -22.32 14.10
CA PRO A 212 21.52 -22.09 15.55
C PRO A 212 21.27 -23.32 16.44
N LYS A 213 20.98 -24.50 15.85
CA LYS A 213 20.74 -25.77 16.56
C LYS A 213 21.59 -26.94 16.06
N PHE A 214 22.69 -26.67 15.35
CA PHE A 214 23.63 -27.72 14.95
C PHE A 214 24.42 -28.21 16.18
N GLN A 215 23.99 -29.31 16.80
CA GLN A 215 24.77 -30.05 17.79
C GLN A 215 25.18 -31.40 17.19
N GLU A 216 26.43 -31.80 17.43
CA GLU A 216 26.97 -33.08 16.97
C GLU A 216 26.08 -34.25 17.41
N GLY A 217 25.74 -35.11 16.46
CA GLY A 217 25.16 -36.43 16.73
C GLY A 217 23.66 -36.59 16.43
N LYS A 218 22.89 -35.52 16.16
CA LYS A 218 21.51 -35.63 15.68
C LYS A 218 21.16 -34.50 14.71
N VAL A 219 20.79 -34.86 13.49
CA VAL A 219 20.17 -33.94 12.53
C VAL A 219 18.80 -34.49 12.18
N VAL A 220 17.77 -33.68 12.37
CA VAL A 220 16.46 -33.87 11.75
C VAL A 220 16.38 -32.83 10.65
N VAL A 221 16.54 -33.25 9.39
CA VAL A 221 16.27 -32.40 8.23
C VAL A 221 14.85 -32.68 7.79
N GLU A 222 13.94 -31.76 8.08
CA GLU A 222 12.62 -31.75 7.46
C GLU A 222 12.72 -30.95 6.15
N ALA A 223 12.71 -31.66 5.02
CA ALA A 223 12.65 -31.04 3.71
C ALA A 223 11.29 -31.35 3.06
N LYS A 224 10.60 -30.31 2.60
CA LYS A 224 9.36 -30.43 1.84
C LYS A 224 9.72 -30.60 0.36
N PHE A 225 9.62 -31.82 -0.15
CA PHE A 225 9.65 -32.10 -1.59
C PHE A 225 8.22 -32.34 -2.06
N ASP A 226 7.85 -31.67 -3.15
CA ASP A 226 6.64 -31.82 -3.96
C ASP A 226 5.62 -32.90 -3.50
N GLY A 227 4.87 -32.61 -2.43
CA GLY A 227 3.76 -33.45 -1.95
C GLY A 227 4.10 -34.71 -1.11
N MET A 228 5.36 -35.12 -0.95
CA MET A 228 5.73 -36.26 -0.09
C MET A 228 6.59 -35.82 1.10
N ARG A 229 6.20 -36.25 2.30
CA ARG A 229 7.03 -36.09 3.50
C ARG A 229 8.01 -37.26 3.56
N CYS A 230 9.30 -36.96 3.46
CA CYS A 230 10.36 -37.96 3.66
C CYS A 230 11.11 -37.66 4.95
N ARG A 231 11.32 -38.70 5.76
CA ARG A 231 12.18 -38.69 6.94
C ARG A 231 13.42 -39.52 6.63
N ILE A 232 14.59 -38.90 6.72
CA ILE A 232 15.87 -39.59 6.57
C ILE A 232 16.48 -39.74 7.95
N GLU A 233 16.78 -40.98 8.34
CA GLU A 233 17.45 -41.29 9.60
C GLU A 233 18.78 -41.98 9.33
N LYS A 234 19.82 -41.59 10.09
CA LYS A 234 21.07 -42.34 10.15
C LYS A 234 21.06 -43.23 11.39
N LYS A 235 21.20 -44.54 11.21
CA LYS A 235 21.36 -45.52 12.29
C LYS A 235 22.69 -46.24 12.11
N GLY A 236 23.71 -45.80 12.84
CA GLY A 236 25.07 -46.35 12.68
C GLY A 236 25.67 -46.01 11.31
N LYS A 237 26.02 -47.05 10.53
CA LYS A 237 26.56 -46.90 9.17
C LYS A 237 25.46 -46.79 8.10
N ASP A 238 24.23 -47.14 8.44
CA ASP A 238 23.15 -47.23 7.48
C ASP A 238 22.34 -45.92 7.40
N ILE A 239 21.88 -45.61 6.19
CA ILE A 239 20.95 -44.52 5.90
C ILE A 239 19.59 -45.12 5.57
N ILE A 240 18.59 -44.76 6.35
CA ILE A 240 17.21 -45.23 6.17
C ILE A 240 16.39 -44.06 5.65
N ILE A 241 15.74 -44.27 4.50
CA ILE A 241 14.84 -43.30 3.87
C ILE A 241 13.41 -43.81 4.05
N MET A 242 12.57 -43.05 4.73
CA MET A 242 11.16 -43.36 4.93
C MET A 242 10.33 -42.27 4.25
N SER A 243 9.42 -42.65 3.35
CA SER A 243 8.38 -41.78 2.80
C SER A 243 7.06 -42.04 3.53
N ASP A 244 6.30 -40.98 3.81
CA ASP A 244 4.97 -41.06 4.42
C ASP A 244 4.03 -41.95 3.55
N PRO A 245 3.57 -43.12 4.04
CA PRO A 245 2.71 -43.99 3.26
C PRO A 245 1.23 -43.57 3.30
N ALA A 246 0.88 -42.44 3.93
CA ALA A 246 -0.51 -42.04 4.14
C ALA A 246 -0.85 -40.70 3.51
N HIS A 247 -0.94 -40.67 2.17
CA HIS A 247 -2.06 -40.01 1.51
C HIS A 247 -2.43 -40.77 0.21
N PRO A 248 -3.54 -41.55 0.21
CA PRO A 248 -4.26 -41.90 -1.01
C PRO A 248 -4.85 -40.67 -1.71
#